data_AF-A0A9X5X5M4-F1
#
_entry.id   AF-A0A9X5X5M4-F1
#
_cell.length_a   1.000
_cell.length_b   1.000
_cell.length_c   1.000
_cell.angle_alpha   90.00
_cell.angle_beta   90.00
_cell.angle_gamma   90.00
#
_symmetry.space_group_name_H-M   'P 1'
#
loop_
_entity.id
_entity.type
_entity.pdbx_description
1 polymer ?
#
loop_
_entity_poly.entity_id
_entity_poly.type
_entity_poly.pdbx_seq_one_letter_code
_entity_poly.pdbx_strand_id
1 'polypeptide(L)' 'MTDDRTFDTFDLGPQALIVARLAAEMTQEQLDGDTPCPGLAVRNMLGHLGGLAVAFRDAGRKDLGVTTDTNPGS' A
#
# COMPACT_ATOMS: atom_id res chain seq x y z
N MET A 1 -37.65 -10.82 5.76
CA MET A 1 -36.53 -11.20 4.88
C MET A 1 -35.33 -10.37 5.32
N THR A 2 -34.66 -10.81 6.37
CA THR A 2 -33.45 -10.16 6.92
C THR A 2 -32.27 -10.62 6.09
N ASP A 3 -31.66 -9.69 5.36
CA ASP A 3 -30.33 -9.91 4.80
C ASP A 3 -29.30 -9.44 5.83
N ASP A 4 -28.99 -10.33 6.78
CA ASP A 4 -27.86 -10.16 7.69
C ASP A 4 -26.57 -10.54 6.96
N ARG A 5 -26.20 -9.72 5.97
CA ARG A 5 -24.85 -9.74 5.41
C ARG A 5 -24.01 -8.77 6.20
N THR A 6 -23.51 -9.23 7.34
CA THR A 6 -22.30 -8.66 7.92
C THR A 6 -21.19 -8.90 6.91
N PHE A 7 -20.87 -7.91 6.08
CA PHE A 7 -19.70 -7.96 5.21
C PHE A 7 -18.48 -7.94 6.13
N ASP A 8 -17.89 -9.12 6.36
CA ASP A 8 -16.61 -9.19 7.04
C ASP A 8 -15.61 -8.34 6.23
N THR A 9 -15.05 -7.33 6.88
CA THR A 9 -14.09 -6.43 6.22
C THR A 9 -12.89 -7.27 5.79
N PHE A 10 -12.50 -7.17 4.53
CA PHE A 10 -11.37 -7.91 4.00
C PHE A 10 -10.09 -7.54 4.76
N ASP A 11 -9.52 -8.50 5.49
CA ASP A 11 -8.31 -8.29 6.27
C ASP A 11 -7.05 -8.38 5.39
N LEU A 12 -6.39 -7.23 5.22
CA LEU A 12 -5.13 -7.10 4.50
C LEU A 12 -3.90 -7.36 5.40
N GLY A 13 -4.08 -7.45 6.71
CA GLY A 13 -3.01 -7.61 7.70
C GLY A 13 -2.07 -8.78 7.43
N PRO A 14 -2.57 -10.00 7.16
CA PRO A 14 -1.72 -11.14 6.86
C PRO A 14 -0.80 -10.93 5.64
N GLN A 15 -1.30 -10.31 4.57
CA GLN A 15 -0.51 -10.03 3.37
C GLN A 15 0.47 -8.89 3.59
N ALA A 16 0.06 -7.84 4.32
CA ALA A 16 0.95 -6.76 4.71
C ALA A 16 2.15 -7.25 5.54
N LEU A 17 1.94 -8.23 6.42
CA LEU A 17 3.02 -8.84 7.21
C LEU A 17 4.04 -9.61 6.37
N ILE A 18 3.60 -10.28 5.30
CA ILE A 18 4.51 -10.97 4.37
C ILE A 18 5.41 -9.96 3.68
N VAL A 19 4.83 -8.86 3.17
CA VAL A 19 5.59 -7.78 2.54
C VAL A 19 6.56 -7.13 3.53
N ALA A 20 6.11 -6.86 4.77
CA ALA A 20 6.95 -6.26 5.79
C ALA A 20 8.17 -7.13 6.13
N ARG A 21 8.00 -8.45 6.23
CA ARG A 21 9.10 -9.39 6.48
C ARG A 21 10.09 -9.40 5.32
N LEU A 22 9.59 -9.47 4.07
CA LEU A 22 10.45 -9.42 2.90
C LEU A 22 11.28 -8.13 2.89
N ALA A 23 10.64 -6.97 3.06
CA ALA A 23 11.33 -5.68 3.06
C ALA A 23 12.38 -5.57 4.20
N ALA A 24 12.11 -6.16 5.36
CA ALA A 24 13.03 -6.14 6.50
C ALA A 24 14.29 -6.98 6.29
N GLU A 25 14.23 -8.00 5.43
CA GLU A 25 15.33 -8.92 5.16
C GLU A 25 16.17 -8.53 3.94
N MET A 26 15.77 -7.51 3.18
CA MET A 26 16.47 -7.08 1.97
C MET A 26 17.77 -6.32 2.26
N THR A 27 18.82 -6.65 1.51
CA THR A 27 20.06 -5.88 1.49
C THR A 27 19.91 -4.60 0.65
N GLN A 28 20.82 -3.66 0.80
CA GLN A 28 20.84 -2.44 -0.02
C GLN A 28 21.00 -2.74 -1.50
N GLU A 29 21.84 -3.72 -1.86
CA GLU A 29 22.04 -4.14 -3.24
C GLU A 29 20.77 -4.73 -3.85
N GLN A 30 19.97 -5.46 -3.06
CA GLN A 30 18.69 -5.99 -3.51
C GLN A 30 17.63 -4.89 -3.69
N LEU A 31 17.68 -3.83 -2.88
CA LEU A 31 16.82 -2.65 -3.04
C LEU A 31 17.11 -1.89 -4.34
N ASP A 32 18.34 -2.02 -4.86
CA ASP A 32 18.76 -1.42 -6.12
C ASP A 32 18.46 -2.28 -7.36
N GLY A 33 17.97 -3.50 -7.16
CA GLY A 33 17.63 -4.42 -8.24
C GLY A 33 16.44 -3.95 -9.08
N ASP A 34 16.41 -4.43 -10.33
CA ASP A 34 15.33 -4.18 -11.28
C ASP A 34 14.03 -4.88 -10.86
N THR A 35 12.91 -4.30 -11.28
CA THR A 35 11.59 -4.94 -11.20
C THR A 35 11.07 -5.25 -12.60
N PRO A 36 10.02 -6.08 -12.73
CA PRO A 36 9.31 -6.23 -14.00
C PRO A 36 8.71 -4.93 -14.55
N CYS A 37 8.66 -3.86 -13.73
CA CYS A 37 8.31 -2.51 -14.17
C CYS A 37 9.58 -1.77 -14.64
N PRO A 38 9.72 -1.48 -15.95
CA PRO A 38 10.93 -0.87 -16.48
C PRO A 38 11.24 0.47 -15.82
N GLY A 39 12.49 0.67 -15.42
CA GLY A 39 12.95 1.92 -14.79
C GLY A 39 12.53 2.10 -13.33
N LEU A 40 11.88 1.11 -12.71
CA LEU A 40 11.65 1.08 -11.26
C LEU A 40 12.54 0.05 -10.58
N ALA A 41 13.40 0.51 -9.68
CA ALA A 41 14.09 -0.36 -8.75
C ALA A 41 13.15 -0.82 -7.64
N VAL A 42 13.52 -1.90 -6.93
CA VAL A 42 12.72 -2.46 -5.83
C VAL A 42 12.38 -1.40 -4.78
N ARG A 43 13.33 -0.55 -4.39
CA ARG A 43 13.10 0.56 -3.45
C ARG A 43 11.98 1.50 -3.88
N ASN A 44 11.86 1.76 -5.19
CA ASN A 44 10.79 2.61 -5.71
C ASN A 44 9.45 1.91 -5.54
N MET A 45 9.39 0.60 -5.81
CA MET A 45 8.14 -0.14 -5.64
C MET A 45 7.67 -0.26 -4.20
N LEU A 46 8.58 -0.52 -3.26
CA LEU A 46 8.27 -0.51 -1.83
C LEU A 46 7.83 0.88 -1.35
N GLY A 47 8.50 1.94 -1.82
CA GLY A 47 8.09 3.33 -1.53
C GLY A 47 6.68 3.64 -2.02
N HIS A 48 6.33 3.23 -3.24
CA HIS A 48 4.99 3.41 -3.79
C HIS A 48 3.93 2.61 -3.02
N LEU A 49 4.20 1.35 -2.71
CA LEU A 49 3.28 0.51 -1.92
C LEU A 49 3.01 1.13 -0.54
N GLY A 50 4.05 1.57 0.17
CA GLY A 50 3.93 2.23 1.47
C GLY A 50 3.14 3.54 1.40
N GLY A 51 3.43 4.38 0.40
CA GLY A 51 2.71 5.64 0.18
C GLY A 51 1.22 5.42 -0.14
N LEU A 52 0.89 4.48 -1.02
CA LEU A 52 -0.49 4.16 -1.37
C LEU A 52 -1.27 3.55 -0.20
N ALA A 53 -0.63 2.71 0.63
CA ALA A 53 -1.27 2.15 1.81
C ALA A 53 -1.70 3.24 2.81
N VAL A 54 -0.86 4.26 3.00
CA VAL A 54 -1.18 5.45 3.80
C VAL A 54 -2.33 6.24 3.17
N ALA A 55 -2.21 6.59 1.88
CA ALA A 55 -3.21 7.41 1.19
C ALA A 55 -4.60 6.76 1.17
N PHE A 56 -4.69 5.46 0.88
CA PHE A 56 -5.97 4.75 0.85
C PHE A 56 -6.59 4.56 2.23
N ARG A 57 -5.77 4.36 3.26
CA ARG A 57 -6.24 4.32 4.65
C ARG A 57 -6.86 5.66 5.04
N ASP A 58 -6.19 6.76 4.73
CA ASP A 58 -6.65 8.11 5.08
C ASP A 58 -7.92 8.45 4.27
N ALA A 59 -7.93 8.16 2.97
CA ALA A 59 -9.11 8.31 2.11
C ALA A 59 -10.32 7.50 2.60
N GLY A 60 -10.11 6.22 2.97
CA GLY A 60 -11.16 5.35 3.51
C GLY A 60 -11.72 5.86 4.85
N ARG A 61 -10.87 6.48 5.68
CA ARG A 61 -11.27 7.13 6.93
C ARG A 61 -11.84 8.53 6.76
N LYS A 62 -11.75 9.09 5.55
CA LYS A 62 -12.05 10.50 5.25
C LYS A 62 -11.23 11.46 6.11
N ASP A 63 -9.99 11.06 6.41
CA ASP A 63 -9.02 11.89 7.12
C ASP A 63 -8.38 12.85 6.13
N LEU A 64 -8.88 14.09 6.10
CA LEU A 64 -8.46 15.07 5.11
C LEU A 64 -7.10 15.69 5.48
N GLY A 65 -6.13 15.59 4.58
CA GLY A 65 -4.81 16.18 4.75
C GLY A 65 -3.92 15.95 3.54
N VAL A 66 -2.60 16.09 3.71
CA VAL A 66 -1.62 16.04 2.61
C VAL A 66 -1.70 14.79 1.71
N THR A 67 -2.20 13.67 2.24
CA THR A 67 -2.37 12.40 1.52
C THR A 67 -3.70 12.29 0.76
N THR A 68 -4.62 13.24 0.95
CA THR A 68 -5.96 13.25 0.34
C THR A 68 -6.33 14.60 -0.30
N ASP A 69 -5.46 15.62 -0.21
CA ASP A 69 -5.75 16.99 -0.67
C ASP A 69 -5.54 17.16 -2.19
N THR A 70 -5.06 16.12 -2.88
CA THR A 70 -5.05 16.10 -4.35
C THR A 70 -6.47 15.99 -4.88
N ASN A 71 -6.91 17.03 -5.59
CA ASN A 71 -8.22 17.03 -6.24
C ASN A 71 -8.27 15.90 -7.29
N PRO A 72 -9.26 14.99 -7.25
CA PRO A 72 -9.36 13.90 -8.22
C PRO A 72 -9.60 14.35 -9.68
N GLY A 73 -9.96 15.62 -9.89
CA GLY A 73 -10.13 16.24 -11.21
C GLY A 73 -8.98 17.13 -11.68
N SER A 74 -7.83 17.13 -10.98
CA SER A 74 -6.61 17.85 -11.41
C SER A 74 -5.84 17.11 -12.48
#